data_AF-A0A840E039-F1
#
_entry.id   AF-A0A840E039-F1
#
_cell.length_a   1.000
_cell.length_b   1.000
_cell.length_c   1.000
_cell.angle_alpha   90.00
_cell.angle_beta   90.00
_cell.angle_gamma   90.00
#
_symmetry.space_group_name_H-M   'P 1'
#
loop_
_entity.id
_entity.type
_entity.pdbx_description
1 polymer ?
#
loop_
_entity_poly.entity_id
_entity_poly.type
_entity_poly.pdbx_seq_one_letter_code
_entity_poly.pdbx_strand_id
1 'polypeptide(L)'
;MGANATARPLRRPVYIASFGKAIHSTDATPQEEPEVVVDSEPQLRHDFPHAGDCRQGGISDGYRFVITFAAGRTEQTYGMIREFLREQGYGDVPIPADLTELRAFRLPPKLRHQLSLFGEDGYVHNPLKILFPPVGSKRGSLVLELYNEAAAGHLLRFHRRGKCS
;
A
#
# COMPACT_ATOMS: atom_id res chain seq x y z
N MET A 1 38.31 -36.92 -23.80
CA MET A 1 37.10 -36.68 -24.63
C MET A 1 35.89 -36.70 -23.71
N GLY A 2 35.11 -35.62 -23.67
CA GLY A 2 33.90 -35.48 -22.83
C GLY A 2 33.66 -34.02 -22.46
N ALA A 3 32.62 -33.41 -23.02
CA ALA A 3 32.43 -31.97 -23.18
C ALA A 3 31.85 -31.24 -21.95
N ASN A 4 32.36 -30.03 -21.67
CA ASN A 4 31.74 -29.05 -20.77
C ASN A 4 30.64 -28.29 -21.52
N ALA A 5 29.37 -28.51 -21.15
CA ALA A 5 28.24 -27.73 -21.65
C ALA A 5 28.10 -26.43 -20.87
N THR A 6 28.47 -25.30 -21.48
CA THR A 6 28.21 -23.96 -20.96
C THR A 6 26.86 -23.47 -21.50
N ALA A 7 25.85 -23.41 -20.63
CA ALA A 7 24.53 -22.89 -20.97
C ALA A 7 24.62 -21.37 -21.20
N ARG A 8 24.32 -20.91 -22.43
CA ARG A 8 24.19 -19.49 -22.76
C ARG A 8 22.81 -18.98 -22.31
N PRO A 9 22.71 -17.80 -21.66
CA PRO A 9 21.41 -17.22 -21.33
C PRO A 9 20.72 -16.70 -22.60
N LEU A 10 19.47 -17.11 -22.80
CA LEU A 10 18.60 -16.64 -23.88
C LEU A 10 18.30 -15.15 -23.68
N ARG A 11 18.73 -14.31 -24.63
CA ARG A 11 18.41 -12.88 -24.66
C ARG A 11 16.95 -12.69 -25.05
N ARG A 12 16.16 -12.07 -24.18
CA ARG A 12 14.79 -11.65 -24.49
C ARG A 12 14.83 -10.42 -25.42
N PRO A 13 13.92 -10.30 -26.40
CA PRO A 13 13.87 -9.14 -27.27
C PRO A 13 13.40 -7.90 -26.49
N VAL A 14 14.08 -6.79 -26.73
CA VAL A 14 13.72 -5.45 -26.24
C VAL A 14 13.05 -4.72 -27.39
N TYR A 15 11.80 -4.32 -27.21
CA TYR A 15 11.08 -3.49 -28.17
C TYR A 15 11.32 -2.03 -27.83
N ILE A 16 11.93 -1.29 -28.76
CA ILE A 16 12.12 0.15 -28.66
C ILE A 16 10.97 0.80 -29.44
N ALA A 17 10.10 1.53 -28.75
CA ALA A 17 9.05 2.31 -29.41
C ALA A 17 9.67 3.49 -30.18
N SER A 18 9.35 3.59 -31.47
CA SER A 18 9.71 4.74 -32.30
C SER A 18 8.68 5.85 -32.13
N PHE A 19 9.10 6.99 -31.59
CA PHE A 19 8.31 8.21 -31.59
C PHE A 19 8.70 9.07 -32.79
N GLY A 20 8.00 8.84 -33.90
CA GLY A 20 8.04 9.68 -35.08
C GLY A 20 7.39 11.04 -34.80
N LYS A 21 8.17 12.10 -35.00
CA LYS A 21 7.88 13.52 -34.84
C LYS A 21 7.02 14.06 -36.00
N ALA A 22 5.97 14.83 -35.66
CA ALA A 22 5.21 15.91 -36.34
C ALA A 22 4.94 15.79 -37.88
N ILE A 23 3.85 16.30 -38.49
CA ILE A 23 3.49 17.72 -38.66
C ILE A 23 2.02 17.89 -39.15
N HIS A 24 1.35 18.92 -38.60
CA HIS A 24 0.30 19.84 -39.10
C HIS A 24 -0.66 19.52 -40.30
N SER A 25 -1.96 19.69 -40.00
CA SER A 25 -2.93 20.68 -40.54
C SER A 25 -4.16 20.20 -41.31
N THR A 26 -5.26 20.93 -41.01
CA THR A 26 -6.62 20.98 -41.62
C THR A 26 -7.43 19.69 -41.46
N ASP A 27 -8.61 19.68 -40.81
CA ASP A 27 -9.80 20.44 -41.18
C ASP A 27 -10.83 20.44 -40.02
N ALA A 28 -11.76 21.39 -40.02
CA ALA A 28 -12.73 21.60 -38.97
C ALA A 28 -13.86 20.55 -38.99
N THR A 29 -14.05 19.85 -37.87
CA THR A 29 -15.32 19.22 -37.47
C THR A 29 -15.33 19.13 -35.94
N PRO A 30 -16.30 19.71 -35.21
CA PRO A 30 -16.44 19.46 -33.79
C PRO A 30 -17.02 18.05 -33.62
N GLN A 31 -16.14 17.06 -33.55
CA GLN A 31 -16.48 15.74 -33.05
C GLN A 31 -16.25 15.76 -31.55
N GLU A 32 -17.31 15.45 -30.80
CA GLU A 32 -17.29 15.21 -29.37
C GLU A 32 -16.10 14.31 -29.03
N GLU A 33 -15.20 14.84 -28.20
CA GLU A 33 -14.10 14.06 -27.65
C GLU A 33 -14.71 12.86 -26.92
N PRO A 34 -14.33 11.62 -27.23
CA PRO A 34 -14.76 10.49 -26.43
C PRO A 34 -14.18 10.70 -25.02
N GLU A 35 -15.06 10.91 -24.04
CA GLU A 35 -14.72 10.86 -22.63
C GLU A 35 -13.97 9.54 -22.40
N VAL A 36 -12.66 9.63 -22.22
CA VAL A 36 -11.84 8.49 -21.83
C VAL A 36 -12.34 8.14 -20.44
N VAL A 37 -13.21 7.13 -20.35
CA VAL A 37 -13.66 6.56 -19.09
C VAL A 37 -12.40 5.97 -18.47
N VAL A 38 -11.74 6.76 -17.61
CA VAL A 38 -10.63 6.28 -16.82
C VAL A 38 -11.28 5.33 -15.84
N ASP A 39 -11.21 4.02 -16.12
CA ASP A 39 -11.53 2.94 -15.18
C ASP A 39 -10.61 3.10 -13.97
N SER A 40 -10.97 4.05 -13.12
CA SER A 40 -10.31 4.35 -11.88
C SER A 40 -10.78 3.25 -10.96
N GLU A 41 -9.90 2.28 -10.70
CA GLU A 41 -10.14 1.23 -9.71
C GLU A 41 -10.79 1.85 -8.47
N PRO A 42 -11.90 1.29 -7.98
CA PRO A 42 -12.65 1.89 -6.91
C PRO A 42 -11.78 1.99 -5.66
N GLN A 43 -11.85 3.15 -4.99
CA GLN A 43 -11.04 3.45 -3.81
C GLN A 43 -11.38 2.50 -2.67
N LEU A 44 -10.35 1.96 -1.99
CA LEU A 44 -10.51 0.99 -0.90
C LEU A 44 -11.46 1.45 0.22
N ARG A 45 -11.55 2.76 0.49
CA ARG A 45 -12.46 3.28 1.51
C ARG A 45 -13.94 3.08 1.15
N HIS A 46 -14.27 3.11 -0.14
CA HIS A 46 -15.64 2.99 -0.64
C HIS A 46 -15.99 1.58 -1.13
N ASP A 47 -15.00 0.87 -1.69
CA ASP A 47 -15.12 -0.51 -2.14
C ASP A 47 -14.10 -1.39 -1.40
N PHE A 48 -14.44 -1.74 -0.16
CA PHE A 48 -13.55 -2.53 0.67
C PHE A 48 -13.52 -3.99 0.20
N PRO A 49 -12.33 -4.58 -0.06
CA PRO A 49 -12.20 -5.92 -0.64
C PRO A 49 -12.80 -7.01 0.25
N HIS A 50 -13.40 -8.02 -0.37
CA HIS A 50 -13.99 -9.16 0.34
C HIS A 50 -12.91 -10.07 0.97
N ALA A 51 -13.34 -10.99 1.83
CA ALA A 51 -12.43 -11.92 2.48
C ALA A 51 -11.74 -12.85 1.46
N GLY A 52 -10.41 -12.90 1.50
CA GLY A 52 -9.60 -13.66 0.57
C GLY A 52 -9.13 -12.87 -0.66
N ASP A 53 -9.68 -11.68 -0.89
CA ASP A 53 -9.30 -10.85 -2.02
C ASP A 53 -7.87 -10.30 -1.85
N CYS A 54 -7.15 -10.28 -2.96
CA CYS A 54 -5.82 -9.71 -3.06
C CYS A 54 -5.84 -8.52 -4.02
N ARG A 55 -5.70 -7.30 -3.51
CA ARG A 55 -5.71 -6.06 -4.30
C ARG A 55 -4.41 -5.29 -4.06
N GLN A 56 -3.77 -4.81 -5.12
CA GLN A 56 -2.54 -3.98 -5.05
C GLN A 56 -1.41 -4.58 -4.17
N GLY A 57 -1.33 -5.91 -4.08
CA GLY A 57 -0.33 -6.62 -3.26
C GLY A 57 -0.66 -6.71 -1.76
N GLY A 58 -1.83 -6.25 -1.33
CA GLY A 58 -2.38 -6.51 0.01
C GLY A 58 -3.41 -7.65 0.00
N ILE A 59 -3.73 -8.13 1.20
CA ILE A 59 -4.68 -9.23 1.45
C ILE A 59 -5.78 -8.72 2.36
N SER A 60 -7.04 -9.01 2.01
CA SER A 60 -8.21 -8.69 2.83
C SER A 60 -8.78 -9.91 3.55
N ASP A 61 -9.19 -9.74 4.80
CA ASP A 61 -10.06 -10.68 5.52
C ASP A 61 -11.54 -10.24 5.52
N GLY A 62 -11.90 -9.26 4.68
CA GLY A 62 -13.24 -8.68 4.58
C GLY A 62 -13.54 -7.59 5.61
N TYR A 63 -12.68 -7.45 6.63
CA TYR A 63 -12.75 -6.36 7.61
C TYR A 63 -11.45 -5.56 7.69
N ARG A 64 -10.31 -6.23 7.53
CA ARG A 64 -8.97 -5.69 7.60
C ARG A 64 -8.24 -6.06 6.31
N PHE A 65 -7.64 -5.05 5.70
CA PHE A 65 -6.79 -5.14 4.53
C PHE A 65 -5.36 -4.84 4.96
N VAL A 66 -4.43 -5.75 4.67
CA VAL A 66 -3.03 -5.65 5.10
C VAL A 66 -2.13 -5.62 3.88
N ILE A 67 -1.24 -4.64 3.84
CA ILE A 67 -0.22 -4.49 2.79
C ILE A 67 1.14 -4.13 3.41
N THR A 68 2.21 -4.71 2.86
CA THR A 68 3.58 -4.41 3.30
C THR A 68 4.32 -3.62 2.23
N PHE A 69 4.74 -2.41 2.57
CA PHE A 69 5.57 -1.58 1.71
C PHE A 69 7.05 -1.77 2.04
N ALA A 70 7.91 -1.84 1.03
CA ALA A 70 9.35 -1.96 1.22
C ALA A 70 10.13 -1.29 0.09
N ALA A 71 10.58 -0.05 0.32
CA ALA A 71 11.40 0.74 -0.62
C ALA A 71 12.88 0.84 -0.20
N GLY A 72 13.36 -0.03 0.68
CA GLY A 72 14.74 -0.04 1.18
C GLY A 72 15.06 1.03 2.24
N ARG A 73 14.54 2.26 2.10
CA ARG A 73 14.60 3.32 3.12
C ARG A 73 13.22 3.59 3.70
N THR A 74 13.16 3.70 5.03
CA THR A 74 11.87 3.91 5.74
C THR A 74 11.19 5.22 5.34
N GLU A 75 11.93 6.32 5.12
CA GLU A 75 11.35 7.58 4.60
C GLU A 75 10.60 7.36 3.28
N GLN A 76 11.22 6.66 2.34
CA GLN A 76 10.65 6.43 1.02
C GLN A 76 9.42 5.52 1.13
N THR A 77 9.51 4.45 1.92
CA THR A 77 8.39 3.58 2.23
C THR A 77 7.23 4.36 2.84
N TYR A 78 7.51 5.31 3.75
CA TYR A 78 6.49 6.14 4.36
C TYR A 78 5.85 7.11 3.35
N GLY A 79 6.65 7.71 2.46
CA GLY A 79 6.13 8.51 1.35
C GLY A 79 5.14 7.73 0.48
N MET A 80 5.48 6.49 0.10
CA MET A 80 4.59 5.61 -0.67
C MET A 80 3.27 5.33 0.06
N ILE A 81 3.32 5.12 1.38
CA ILE A 81 2.11 4.92 2.18
C ILE A 81 1.22 6.16 2.14
N ARG A 82 1.79 7.37 2.26
CA ARG A 82 1.00 8.62 2.21
C ARG A 82 0.33 8.82 0.86
N GLU A 83 1.05 8.58 -0.24
CA GLU A 83 0.50 8.66 -1.59
C GLU A 83 -0.63 7.64 -1.78
N PHE A 84 -0.39 6.40 -1.39
CA PHE A 84 -1.38 5.33 -1.42
C PHE A 84 -2.64 5.69 -0.62
N LEU A 85 -2.51 6.17 0.61
CA LEU A 85 -3.65 6.55 1.44
C LEU A 85 -4.48 7.66 0.79
N ARG A 86 -3.82 8.67 0.21
CA ARG A 86 -4.51 9.76 -0.50
C ARG A 86 -5.27 9.23 -1.71
N GLU A 87 -4.66 8.37 -2.52
CA GLU A 87 -5.29 7.77 -3.70
C GLU A 87 -6.47 6.87 -3.34
N GLN A 88 -6.38 6.17 -2.21
CA GLN A 88 -7.39 5.22 -1.74
C GLN A 88 -8.51 5.85 -0.89
N GLY A 89 -8.56 7.18 -0.82
CA GLY A 89 -9.66 7.92 -0.17
C GLY A 89 -9.48 8.20 1.33
N TYR A 90 -8.27 8.01 1.87
CA TYR A 90 -7.92 8.24 3.28
C TYR A 90 -7.11 9.53 3.50
N GLY A 91 -7.15 10.48 2.55
CA GLY A 91 -6.37 11.72 2.62
C GLY A 91 -6.79 12.69 3.74
N ASP A 92 -8.00 12.53 4.27
CA ASP A 92 -8.60 13.27 5.38
C ASP A 92 -8.26 12.69 6.76
N VAL A 93 -7.75 11.45 6.81
CA VAL A 93 -7.36 10.79 8.06
C VAL A 93 -6.08 11.44 8.60
N PRO A 94 -6.03 11.85 9.87
CA PRO A 94 -4.81 12.39 10.44
C PRO A 94 -3.74 11.30 10.45
N ILE A 95 -2.61 11.60 9.84
CA ILE A 95 -1.41 10.77 9.84
C ILE A 95 -0.22 11.64 10.24
N PRO A 96 0.87 11.05 10.76
CA PRO A 96 2.08 11.80 11.06
C PRO A 96 2.55 12.66 9.89
N ALA A 97 3.12 13.83 10.16
CA ALA A 97 3.58 14.72 9.10
C ALA A 97 4.81 14.14 8.38
N ASP A 98 5.68 13.46 9.12
CA ASP A 98 6.94 12.91 8.65
C ASP A 98 7.33 11.60 9.37
N LEU A 99 8.47 11.03 8.98
CA LEU A 99 8.96 9.82 9.64
C LEU A 99 9.41 10.09 11.09
N THR A 100 9.85 11.31 11.40
CA THR A 100 10.28 11.69 12.75
C THR A 100 9.13 11.52 13.73
N GLU A 101 7.96 12.06 13.39
CA GLU A 101 6.74 11.88 14.16
C GLU A 101 6.31 10.41 14.20
N LEU A 102 6.35 9.69 13.08
CA LEU A 102 6.02 8.26 13.07
C LEU A 102 6.92 7.45 14.02
N ARG A 103 8.21 7.79 14.11
CA ARG A 103 9.17 7.13 15.01
C ARG A 103 8.88 7.41 16.49
N ALA A 104 8.17 8.49 16.84
CA ALA A 104 7.76 8.76 18.21
C ALA A 104 6.75 7.71 18.72
N PHE A 105 6.01 7.07 17.83
CA PHE A 105 5.09 5.97 18.15
C PHE A 105 5.78 4.60 18.22
N ARG A 106 7.09 4.54 17.99
CA ARG A 106 7.84 3.28 18.05
C ARG A 106 8.08 2.87 19.49
N LEU A 107 7.86 1.59 19.79
CA LEU A 107 8.13 1.06 21.11
C LEU A 107 9.65 1.09 21.42
N PRO A 108 10.06 1.53 22.62
CA PRO A 108 11.46 1.51 23.01
C PRO A 108 12.04 0.08 22.92
N PRO A 109 13.20 -0.12 22.28
CA PRO A 109 13.75 -1.46 22.05
C PRO A 109 13.92 -2.30 23.32
N LYS A 110 14.29 -1.65 24.44
CA LYS A 110 14.50 -2.30 25.75
C LYS A 110 13.20 -2.80 26.39
N LEU A 111 12.07 -2.17 26.08
CA LEU A 111 10.77 -2.47 26.67
C LEU A 111 9.83 -3.15 25.68
N ARG A 112 10.25 -3.37 24.42
CA ARG A 112 9.40 -3.88 23.34
C ARG A 112 8.69 -5.19 23.71
N HIS A 113 9.39 -6.13 24.35
CA HIS A 113 8.81 -7.41 24.75
C HIS A 113 7.77 -7.30 25.87
N GLN A 114 7.92 -6.34 26.77
CA GLN A 114 6.98 -6.11 27.87
C GLN A 114 5.79 -5.28 27.38
N LEU A 115 6.05 -4.27 26.55
CA LEU A 115 5.04 -3.34 26.04
C LEU A 115 4.25 -3.90 24.86
N SER A 116 4.73 -4.92 24.16
CA SER A 116 3.97 -5.58 23.09
C SER A 116 2.65 -6.21 23.59
N LEU A 117 2.53 -6.47 24.90
CA LEU A 117 1.27 -6.90 25.51
C LEU A 117 0.26 -5.75 25.64
N PHE A 118 0.72 -4.50 25.69
CA PHE A 118 -0.07 -3.32 25.99
C PHE A 118 -0.35 -2.44 24.76
N GLY A 119 0.42 -2.57 23.68
CA GLY A 119 0.26 -1.72 22.51
C GLY A 119 0.93 -2.26 21.25
N GLU A 120 0.52 -1.68 20.12
CA GLU A 120 1.10 -1.94 18.81
C GLU A 120 2.39 -1.12 18.62
N ASP A 121 3.35 -1.63 17.86
CA ASP A 121 4.59 -0.93 17.53
C ASP A 121 4.41 -0.04 16.29
N GLY A 122 3.76 1.11 16.46
CA GLY A 122 3.53 2.07 15.38
C GLY A 122 2.36 3.02 15.62
N TYR A 123 1.98 3.73 14.56
CA TYR A 123 0.87 4.68 14.57
C TYR A 123 -0.46 3.95 14.44
N VAL A 124 -1.40 4.26 15.34
CA VAL A 124 -2.74 3.67 15.37
C VAL A 124 -3.77 4.79 15.40
N HIS A 125 -4.56 4.90 14.35
CA HIS A 125 -5.65 5.89 14.27
C HIS A 125 -6.77 5.35 13.39
N ASN A 126 -7.99 5.23 13.92
CA ASN A 126 -9.11 4.69 13.14
C ASN A 126 -9.31 5.48 11.84
N PRO A 127 -9.36 4.86 10.64
CA PRO A 127 -9.51 3.42 10.37
C PRO A 127 -8.21 2.68 9.96
N LEU A 128 -7.03 3.22 10.26
CA LEU A 128 -5.76 2.69 9.79
C LEU A 128 -4.72 2.47 10.89
N LYS A 129 -3.71 1.65 10.58
CA LYS A 129 -2.52 1.45 11.40
C LYS A 129 -1.28 1.42 10.52
N ILE A 130 -0.23 2.13 10.92
CA ILE A 130 1.08 2.12 10.26
C ILE A 130 2.07 1.53 11.25
N LEU A 131 2.44 0.28 11.02
CA LEU A 131 3.20 -0.54 11.97
C LEU A 131 4.64 -0.73 11.52
N PHE A 132 5.55 -0.68 12.49
CA PHE A 132 6.91 -1.12 12.30
C PHE A 132 6.94 -2.65 12.28
N PRO A 133 7.65 -3.26 11.33
CA PRO A 133 7.63 -4.70 11.18
C PRO A 133 8.38 -5.40 12.32
N PRO A 134 8.12 -6.70 12.55
CA PRO A 134 8.87 -7.49 13.51
C PRO A 134 10.34 -7.64 13.08
N VAL A 135 11.18 -8.03 14.04
CA VAL A 135 12.62 -8.23 13.83
C VAL A 135 12.84 -9.26 12.71
N GLY A 136 13.75 -8.99 11.78
CA GLY A 136 14.06 -9.88 10.64
C GLY A 136 13.28 -9.56 9.35
N SER A 137 12.39 -8.57 9.37
CA SER A 137 11.69 -8.11 8.15
C SER A 137 12.59 -7.31 7.21
N LYS A 138 12.13 -7.11 5.97
CA LYS A 138 12.86 -6.35 4.94
C LYS A 138 13.29 -4.98 5.48
N ARG A 139 14.53 -4.59 5.21
CA ARG A 139 15.05 -3.30 5.68
C ARG A 139 14.19 -2.16 5.15
N GLY A 140 13.80 -1.26 6.05
CA GLY A 140 13.01 -0.09 5.71
C GLY A 140 11.55 -0.38 5.36
N SER A 141 11.04 -1.59 5.62
CA SER A 141 9.62 -1.89 5.38
C SER A 141 8.71 -1.34 6.48
N LEU A 142 7.46 -1.11 6.12
CA LEU A 142 6.35 -0.73 7.00
C LEU A 142 5.13 -1.55 6.61
N VAL A 143 4.30 -1.88 7.60
CA VAL A 143 3.03 -2.59 7.39
C VAL A 143 1.90 -1.58 7.53
N LEU A 144 1.04 -1.50 6.52
CA LEU A 144 -0.20 -0.72 6.57
C LEU A 144 -1.36 -1.69 6.76
N GLU A 145 -2.15 -1.45 7.80
CA GLU A 145 -3.44 -2.10 7.99
C GLU A 145 -4.55 -1.05 7.81
N LEU A 146 -5.53 -1.37 6.98
CA LEU A 146 -6.75 -0.59 6.77
C LEU A 146 -7.95 -1.40 7.27
N TYR A 147 -8.92 -0.73 7.87
CA TYR A 147 -10.09 -1.36 8.44
C TYR A 147 -11.37 -0.83 7.78
N ASN A 148 -12.35 -1.70 7.61
CA ASN A 148 -13.63 -1.37 7.01
C ASN A 148 -14.51 -0.61 8.03
N GLU A 149 -14.71 0.69 7.80
CA GLU A 149 -15.55 1.58 8.62
C GLU A 149 -17.03 1.22 8.55
N ALA A 150 -17.49 0.64 7.43
CA ALA A 150 -18.88 0.24 7.23
C ALA A 150 -19.25 -1.05 7.98
N ALA A 151 -18.26 -1.78 8.51
CA ALA A 151 -18.52 -3.01 9.25
C ALA A 151 -19.23 -2.74 10.58
N ALA A 152 -20.16 -3.63 10.95
CA ALA A 152 -20.86 -3.53 12.23
C ALA A 152 -19.87 -3.58 13.41
N GLY A 153 -20.02 -2.62 14.33
CA GLY A 153 -19.17 -2.50 15.51
C GLY A 153 -17.69 -2.21 15.20
N HIS A 154 -17.36 -1.59 14.06
CA HIS A 154 -15.97 -1.37 13.64
C HIS A 154 -15.12 -0.71 14.73
N LEU A 155 -15.62 0.31 15.44
CA LEU A 155 -14.87 0.99 16.51
C LEU A 155 -14.46 0.03 17.63
N LEU A 156 -15.38 -0.85 18.05
CA LEU A 156 -15.10 -1.84 19.09
C LEU A 156 -14.13 -2.91 18.58
N ARG A 157 -14.29 -3.35 17.33
CA ARG A 157 -13.42 -4.33 16.68
C ARG A 157 -12.00 -3.78 16.49
N PHE A 158 -11.86 -2.54 16.05
CA PHE A 158 -10.58 -1.84 15.83
C PHE A 158 -9.75 -1.78 17.10
N HIS A 159 -10.39 -1.46 18.24
CA HIS A 159 -9.75 -1.40 19.56
C HIS A 159 -9.72 -2.73 20.31
N ARG A 160 -10.08 -3.85 19.66
CA ARG A 160 -10.13 -5.18 20.29
C ARG A 160 -11.00 -5.24 21.56
N ARG A 161 -12.04 -4.40 21.62
CA ARG A 161 -13.02 -4.30 22.73
C ARG A 161 -14.38 -4.93 22.41
N GLY A 162 -14.55 -5.49 21.21
CA GLY A 162 -15.74 -6.24 20.82
C GLY A 162 -15.66 -7.73 21.22
N LYS A 163 -16.79 -8.33 21.58
CA LYS A 163 -16.89 -9.80 21.67
C LYS A 163 -16.62 -10.37 20.28
N CYS A 164 -15.72 -11.35 20.17
CA CYS A 164 -15.67 -12.24 19.01
C CYS A 164 -17.02 -12.96 18.96
N SER A 165 -17.88 -12.60 18.01
CA SER A 165 -19.07 -13.39 17.67
C SER A 165 -18.68 -14.53 16.76
#